data_AF-A0A7C7K4K2-F1
#
_entry.id   AF-A0A7C7K4K2-F1
#
_cell.length_a   1.000
_cell.length_b   1.000
_cell.length_c   1.000
_cell.angle_alpha   90.00
_cell.angle_beta   90.00
_cell.angle_gamma   90.00
#
_symmetry.space_group_name_H-M   'P 1'
#
loop_
_entity.id
_entity.type
_entity.pdbx_description
1 polymer ?
#
loop_
_entity_poly.entity_id
_entity_poly.type
_entity_poly.pdbx_seq_one_letter_code
_entity_poly.pdbx_strand_id
1 'polypeptide(L)' 'MKKTVLKDDDGKSIEVDLKAFLDHLNEYHKTGTSTHTQSGCSFTVDGEFRKKIRKLYEK' A
#
# COMPACT_ATOMS: atom_id res chain seq x y z
N MET A 1 2.78 10.28 -12.37
CA MET A 1 3.18 8.93 -11.89
C MET A 1 4.14 9.16 -10.73
N LYS A 2 3.77 8.70 -9.52
CA LYS A 2 4.56 8.92 -8.31
C LYS A 2 5.04 7.57 -7.79
N LYS A 3 6.22 7.16 -8.24
CA LYS A 3 6.78 5.85 -7.88
C LYS A 3 7.49 5.90 -6.54
N THR A 4 7.33 4.83 -5.75
CA THR A 4 8.09 4.66 -4.51
C THR A 4 8.35 3.19 -4.24
N VAL A 5 9.32 2.91 -3.37
CA VAL A 5 9.60 1.57 -2.89
C VAL A 5 8.92 1.39 -1.54
N LEU A 6 8.03 0.39 -1.47
CA LEU A 6 7.42 -0.05 -0.21
C LEU A 6 8.08 -1.33 0.26
N LYS A 7 8.14 -1.51 1.58
CA LYS A 7 8.47 -2.79 2.21
C LYS A 7 7.20 -3.42 2.75
N ASP A 8 7.05 -4.71 2.48
CA ASP A 8 5.95 -5.52 2.95
C ASP A 8 6.20 -6.01 4.39
N ASP A 9 5.31 -6.85 4.91
CA ASP A 9 5.35 -7.30 6.31
C ASP A 9 6.58 -8.19 6.61
N ASP A 10 7.11 -8.86 5.59
CA ASP A 10 8.32 -9.71 5.65
C ASP A 10 9.60 -8.94 5.28
N GLY A 11 9.50 -7.63 5.04
CA GLY A 11 10.62 -6.75 4.68
C GLY A 11 11.04 -6.79 3.21
N LYS A 12 10.31 -7.51 2.36
CA LYS A 12 10.53 -7.56 0.91
C LYS A 12 10.11 -6.24 0.28
N SER A 13 10.90 -5.78 -0.70
CA SER A 13 10.69 -4.48 -1.34
C SER A 13 9.99 -4.60 -2.70
N ILE A 14 9.08 -3.67 -2.99
CA ILE A 14 8.39 -3.53 -4.28
C ILE A 14 8.28 -2.07 -4.69
N GLU A 15 8.50 -1.79 -5.98
CA GLU A 15 8.19 -0.48 -6.57
C GLU A 15 6.72 -0.41 -6.94
N VAL A 16 6.03 0.64 -6.51
CA VAL A 16 4.62 0.89 -6.84
C VAL A 16 4.42 2.32 -7.32
N ASP A 17 3.44 2.55 -8.19
CA ASP A 17 2.87 3.89 -8.38
C ASP A 17 1.89 4.17 -7.23
N LEU A 18 2.20 5.19 -6.42
CA LEU A 18 1.43 5.52 -5.22
C LEU A 18 -0.02 5.89 -5.51
N LYS A 19 -0.30 6.52 -6.67
CA LYS A 19 -1.68 6.88 -7.02
C LYS A 19 -2.49 5.62 -7.29
N ALA A 20 -2.02 4.78 -8.20
CA ALA A 20 -2.68 3.52 -8.55
C ALA A 20 -2.80 2.59 -7.33
N PHE A 21 -1.77 2.55 -6.48
CA PHE A 21 -1.79 1.76 -5.25
C PHE A 21 -2.83 2.29 -4.26
N LEU A 22 -2.88 3.60 -4.02
CA LEU A 22 -3.89 4.20 -3.13
C LEU A 22 -5.31 4.00 -3.66
N ASP A 23 -5.52 4.17 -4.97
CA ASP A 23 -6.81 3.92 -5.62
C ASP A 23 -7.25 2.46 -5.41
N HIS A 24 -6.34 1.49 -5.62
CA HIS A 24 -6.59 0.07 -5.35
C HIS A 24 -6.95 -0.21 -3.88
N LEU A 25 -6.23 0.38 -2.92
CA LEU A 25 -6.56 0.23 -1.51
C LEU A 25 -7.95 0.80 -1.18
N ASN A 26 -8.35 1.90 -1.80
CA ASN A 26 -9.66 2.49 -1.58
C ASN A 26 -10.81 1.68 -2.20
N GLU A 27 -10.54 0.93 -3.26
CA GLU A 27 -11.51 0.08 -3.96
C GLU A 27 -11.70 -1.26 -3.26
N TYR A 28 -10.61 -1.96 -2.94
CA TYR A 28 -10.66 -3.35 -2.45
C TYR A 28 -10.41 -3.48 -0.94
N HIS A 29 -9.75 -2.50 -0.34
CA HIS A 29 -9.29 -2.56 1.05
C HIS A 29 -9.71 -1.31 1.83
N LYS A 30 -10.91 -0.77 1.58
CA LYS A 30 -11.33 0.55 2.09
C LYS A 30 -11.39 0.63 3.62
N THR A 31 -11.84 -0.43 4.28
CA THR A 31 -12.13 -0.46 5.74
C THR A 31 -11.67 -1.76 6.38
N GLY A 32 -11.56 -1.78 7.71
CA GLY A 32 -11.13 -2.96 8.47
C GLY A 32 -9.64 -3.28 8.27
N THR A 33 -9.27 -4.51 8.57
CA THR A 33 -7.93 -5.05 8.32
C THR A 33 -8.03 -6.15 7.26
N SER A 34 -7.13 -6.12 6.29
CA SER A 34 -7.10 -7.09 5.19
C SER A 34 -5.68 -7.31 4.70
N THR A 35 -5.43 -8.44 4.05
CA THR A 35 -4.14 -8.72 3.42
C THR A 35 -4.21 -8.36 1.93
N HIS A 36 -3.27 -7.53 1.47
CA HIS A 36 -3.02 -7.29 0.05
C HIS A 36 -1.79 -8.06 -0.40
N THR A 37 -1.84 -8.77 -1.51
CA THR A 37 -0.68 -9.48 -2.06
C THR A 37 -0.41 -9.05 -3.50
N GLN A 38 0.85 -8.77 -3.82
CA GLN A 38 1.26 -8.35 -5.15
C GLN A 38 2.73 -8.64 -5.41
N SER A 39 3.04 -9.25 -6.55
CA SER A 39 4.42 -9.62 -6.96
C SER A 39 5.19 -10.39 -5.86
N GLY A 40 4.46 -11.26 -5.15
CA GLY A 40 4.97 -12.05 -4.04
C GLY A 40 5.37 -11.22 -2.81
N CYS A 41 4.82 -10.03 -2.63
CA CYS A 41 4.88 -9.25 -1.39
C CYS A 41 3.49 -9.29 -0.71
N SER A 42 3.46 -9.25 0.63
CA SER A 42 2.23 -9.30 1.43
C SER A 42 2.16 -8.14 2.41
N PHE A 43 1.08 -7.35 2.35
CA PHE A 43 0.86 -6.20 3.20
C PHE A 43 -0.37 -6.40 4.08
N THR A 44 -0.20 -6.16 5.38
CA THR A 44 -1.33 -5.94 6.29
C THR A 44 -1.84 -4.52 6.09
N VAL A 45 -2.99 -4.41 5.43
CA VAL A 45 -3.67 -3.13 5.17
C VAL A 45 -4.63 -2.83 6.33
N ASP A 46 -4.12 -2.14 7.33
CA ASP A 46 -4.89 -1.59 8.44
C ASP A 46 -5.08 -0.06 8.31
N GLY A 47 -5.65 0.57 9.35
CA GLY A 47 -5.86 2.03 9.34
C GLY A 47 -4.56 2.84 9.29
N GLU A 48 -3.50 2.36 9.96
CA GLU A 48 -2.22 3.04 10.03
C GLU A 48 -1.45 2.94 8.72
N PHE A 49 -1.49 1.77 8.07
CA PHE A 49 -0.94 1.57 6.74
C PHE A 49 -1.59 2.52 5.73
N ARG A 50 -2.92 2.61 5.69
CA ARG A 50 -3.64 3.54 4.80
C ARG A 50 -3.24 4.99 5.04
N LYS A 51 -3.12 5.42 6.31
CA LYS A 51 -2.63 6.77 6.67
C LYS A 51 -1.20 7.00 6.17
N LYS A 52 -0.32 6.01 6.31
CA LYS A 52 1.07 6.07 5.83
C LYS A 52 1.13 6.25 4.30
N ILE A 53 0.38 5.45 3.54
CA ILE A 53 0.33 5.57 2.07
C ILE A 53 -0.21 6.94 1.65
N ARG A 54 -1.27 7.43 2.30
CA ARG A 54 -1.82 8.77 2.02
C ARG A 54 -0.80 9.88 2.28
N LYS A 55 -0.10 9.85 3.42
CA LYS A 55 0.98 10.81 3.72
C LYS A 55 2.13 10.73 2.69
N LEU A 56 2.50 9.52 2.27
CA LEU A 56 3.50 9.34 1.22
C LEU A 56 3.04 9.91 -0.12
N TYR A 57 1.74 9.84 -0.44
CA TYR A 57 1.18 10.41 -1.66
C TYR A 57 1.09 11.94 -1.63
N GLU A 58 0.70 12.53 -0.49
CA GLU A 58 0.54 13.98 -0.31
C GLU A 58 1.87 14.76 -0.23
N LYS A 59 2.97 14.11 0.17
CA LYS A 59 4.31 14.72 0.30
C LYS A 59 4.94 15.16 -1.02
#